data_AF-A0A0A1U171-F1
#
_entry.id   AF-A0A0A1U171-F1
#
_cell.length_a   1.000
_cell.length_b   1.000
_cell.length_c   1.000
_cell.angle_alpha   90.00
_cell.angle_beta   90.00
_cell.angle_gamma   90.00
#
_symmetry.space_group_name_H-M   'P 1'
#
loop_
_entity.id
_entity.type
_entity.pdbx_description
1 polymer ?
#
loop_
_entity_poly.entity_id
_entity_poly.type
_entity_poly.pdbx_seq_one_letter_code
_entity_poly.pdbx_strand_id
1 'polypeptide(L)'
;MSKSTPQYYEWTDVEPMFLQNFQNSVLHFIDFEFANQYSAIPETDEIGVSTVSLANPAEHDSFHVIIRCKKSDKYAFKIHGINSNSPSYPTQRVGFDQFVKYLSKYSGLKIFVVKDETINGGDVKVMNSIFKTSDIQYTILTHHMLISCILRHFGKEFDEKIIKKDVNMYYKHLHISEKCEYHTKLDKKFHCALSDARNTSLSVFAPLKALCNELVFQNTELIPVYEVPKFELSDGSSFIICLCNTFGMRDSVYEILMEEVTYQNGTFIECDKEEMCFEHFVPPQVKGRAFPEIYKKLTSAYPDVENHNKKAHKNVLQYVQDHNGMYLVRFGFSERETNFDFSEMYLMGKYDLCDKFYRQCGGKEQFCPSVFYNKVEELGSAVLVLRGETDETKEFVCNIHKKTGFENKCVCEVKKRYLRGLEELARNRALFDKLEIDMKTQFEEIQKEKEKEKPTKPKSELKTKKESQTIKPKTERRQPRIPKREKTGLQLPEDQQKVHAIDDTYITQEQASKDKESTNGKIKGPKKPVIPRRKVN
;
A
#
# COMPACT_ATOMS: atom_id res chain seq x y z
N MET A 1 -43.75 -21.17 -5.11
CA MET A 1 -42.54 -20.39 -5.40
C MET A 1 -41.48 -20.79 -4.39
N SER A 2 -40.46 -21.57 -4.80
CA SER A 2 -39.34 -21.90 -3.92
C SER A 2 -38.60 -20.61 -3.57
N LYS A 3 -38.17 -20.47 -2.31
CA LYS A 3 -37.25 -19.40 -1.93
C LYS A 3 -35.99 -19.55 -2.77
N SER A 4 -35.53 -18.47 -3.41
CA SER A 4 -34.24 -18.47 -4.12
C SER A 4 -33.15 -18.87 -3.13
N THR A 5 -32.38 -19.91 -3.47
CA THR A 5 -31.21 -20.30 -2.67
C THR A 5 -30.24 -19.11 -2.64
N PRO A 6 -29.71 -18.73 -1.47
CA PRO A 6 -28.72 -17.66 -1.40
C PRO A 6 -27.50 -18.02 -2.27
N GLN A 7 -27.05 -17.08 -3.10
CA GLN A 7 -25.86 -17.23 -3.95
C GLN A 7 -24.57 -16.98 -3.15
N TYR A 8 -24.61 -16.11 -2.15
CA TYR A 8 -23.47 -15.78 -1.30
C TYR A 8 -23.65 -16.34 0.11
N TYR A 9 -22.58 -16.97 0.62
CA TYR A 9 -22.49 -17.51 1.97
C TYR A 9 -21.37 -16.81 2.73
N GLU A 10 -21.65 -16.35 3.95
CA GLU A 10 -20.63 -15.78 4.81
C GLU A 10 -19.61 -16.86 5.20
N TRP A 11 -18.33 -16.49 5.27
CA TRP A 11 -17.26 -17.42 5.59
C TRP A 11 -17.51 -18.15 6.92
N THR A 12 -18.08 -17.47 7.92
CA THR A 12 -18.39 -18.05 9.24
C THR A 12 -19.36 -19.23 9.18
N ASP A 13 -20.23 -19.27 8.18
CA ASP A 13 -21.20 -20.36 7.99
C ASP A 13 -20.57 -21.54 7.22
N VAL A 14 -19.55 -21.26 6.41
CA VAL A 14 -18.86 -22.24 5.55
C VAL A 14 -17.68 -22.90 6.26
N GLU A 15 -16.98 -22.16 7.12
CA GLU A 15 -15.74 -22.56 7.79
C GLU A 15 -15.81 -23.95 8.45
N PRO A 16 -16.85 -24.30 9.24
CA PRO A 16 -16.91 -25.63 9.88
C PRO A 16 -16.98 -26.78 8.88
N MET A 17 -17.67 -26.59 7.75
CA MET A 17 -17.76 -27.59 6.69
C MET A 17 -16.47 -27.66 5.88
N PHE A 18 -15.87 -26.51 5.59
CA PHE A 18 -14.58 -26.44 4.92
C PHE A 18 -13.50 -27.24 5.68
N LEU A 19 -13.39 -27.03 7.00
CA LEU A 19 -12.40 -27.68 7.85
C LEU A 19 -12.53 -29.21 7.94
N GLN A 20 -13.67 -29.80 7.54
CA GLN A 20 -13.82 -31.26 7.50
C GLN A 20 -13.03 -31.91 6.35
N ASN A 21 -12.75 -31.18 5.26
CA ASN A 21 -12.09 -31.72 4.07
C ASN A 21 -11.18 -30.68 3.37
N PHE A 22 -10.64 -29.73 4.12
CA PHE A 22 -9.97 -28.54 3.58
C PHE A 22 -8.74 -28.84 2.71
N GLN A 23 -8.05 -29.96 2.94
CA GLN A 23 -6.92 -30.38 2.09
C GLN A 23 -7.34 -30.68 0.65
N ASN A 24 -8.54 -31.21 0.43
CA ASN A 24 -9.04 -31.55 -0.91
C ASN A 24 -9.99 -30.49 -1.47
N SER A 25 -10.32 -29.45 -0.69
CA SER A 25 -11.15 -28.35 -1.15
C SER A 25 -10.48 -27.61 -2.30
N VAL A 26 -11.24 -27.35 -3.36
CA VAL A 26 -10.82 -26.51 -4.49
C VAL A 26 -10.94 -25.06 -4.08
N LEU A 27 -9.85 -24.31 -4.20
CA LEU A 27 -9.74 -22.90 -3.88
C LEU A 27 -9.47 -22.11 -5.15
N HIS A 28 -10.18 -21.00 -5.32
CA HIS A 28 -10.03 -20.08 -6.44
C HIS A 28 -9.37 -18.79 -5.93
N PHE A 29 -8.05 -18.69 -6.09
CA PHE A 29 -7.33 -17.45 -5.81
C PHE A 29 -7.61 -16.47 -6.93
N ILE A 30 -8.10 -15.28 -6.59
CA ILE A 30 -8.60 -14.32 -7.57
C ILE A 30 -8.08 -12.92 -7.27
N ASP A 31 -7.79 -12.20 -8.34
CA ASP A 31 -7.40 -10.79 -8.31
C ASP A 31 -8.03 -10.08 -9.53
N PHE A 32 -8.41 -8.82 -9.35
CA PHE A 32 -8.93 -7.96 -10.41
C PHE A 32 -8.07 -6.71 -10.52
N GLU A 33 -7.73 -6.34 -11.75
CA GLU A 33 -7.23 -4.99 -12.01
C GLU A 33 -8.39 -4.07 -12.39
N PHE A 34 -8.32 -2.82 -11.92
CA PHE A 34 -9.37 -1.83 -12.12
C PHE A 34 -8.90 -0.67 -12.99
N ALA A 35 -9.52 -0.54 -14.17
CA ALA A 35 -9.43 0.67 -14.98
C ALA A 35 -9.99 1.90 -14.27
N ASN A 36 -10.97 1.74 -13.37
CA ASN A 36 -11.52 2.83 -12.56
C ASN A 36 -12.08 2.35 -11.22
N GLN A 37 -11.46 2.80 -10.13
CA GLN A 37 -11.80 2.43 -8.75
C GLN A 37 -12.82 3.36 -8.06
N TYR A 38 -13.16 4.51 -8.65
CA TYR A 38 -13.99 5.53 -7.99
C TYR A 38 -15.50 5.28 -8.11
N SER A 39 -15.89 4.31 -8.92
CA SER A 39 -17.28 3.88 -9.08
C SER A 39 -17.76 3.05 -7.88
N ALA A 40 -19.07 3.04 -7.63
CA ALA A 40 -19.66 2.21 -6.57
C ALA A 40 -19.33 0.72 -6.73
N ILE A 41 -19.28 0.27 -7.98
CA ILE A 41 -18.70 -1.01 -8.42
C ILE A 41 -17.54 -0.63 -9.33
N PRO A 42 -16.28 -0.96 -8.99
CA PRO A 42 -15.13 -0.65 -9.83
C PRO A 42 -15.28 -1.19 -11.25
N GLU A 43 -14.75 -0.45 -12.24
CA GLU A 43 -14.68 -0.92 -13.62
C GLU A 43 -13.39 -1.71 -13.82
N THR A 44 -13.53 -3.02 -14.01
CA THR A 44 -12.42 -3.97 -14.23
C THR A 44 -11.85 -3.90 -15.65
N ASP A 45 -10.52 -3.97 -15.77
CA ASP A 45 -9.79 -4.18 -17.03
C ASP A 45 -8.97 -5.47 -17.09
N GLU A 46 -8.84 -6.22 -16.00
CA GLU A 46 -8.24 -7.56 -16.00
C GLU A 46 -8.87 -8.46 -14.92
N ILE A 47 -9.02 -9.75 -15.23
CA ILE A 47 -9.37 -10.79 -14.25
C ILE A 47 -8.30 -11.88 -14.31
N GLY A 48 -7.77 -12.26 -13.15
CA GLY A 48 -6.86 -13.39 -12.99
C GLY A 48 -7.36 -14.37 -11.94
N VAL A 49 -7.33 -15.67 -12.25
CA VAL A 49 -7.68 -16.74 -11.31
C VAL A 49 -6.66 -17.86 -11.40
N SER A 50 -6.18 -18.28 -10.24
CA SER A 50 -5.39 -19.50 -10.05
C SER A 50 -6.20 -20.48 -9.20
N THR A 51 -6.47 -21.68 -9.73
CA THR A 51 -7.24 -22.70 -9.03
C THR A 51 -6.35 -23.83 -8.55
N VAL A 52 -6.36 -24.09 -7.25
CA VAL A 52 -5.52 -25.09 -6.57
C VAL A 52 -6.34 -25.88 -5.54
N SER A 53 -5.76 -26.94 -5.00
CA SER A 53 -6.25 -27.62 -3.78
C SER A 53 -5.21 -27.46 -2.69
N LEU A 54 -5.60 -27.32 -1.43
CA LEU A 54 -4.61 -27.10 -0.37
C LEU A 54 -3.63 -28.29 -0.17
N ALA A 55 -3.97 -29.50 -0.57
CA ALA A 55 -3.04 -30.64 -0.56
C ALA A 55 -1.92 -30.53 -1.62
N ASN A 56 -2.07 -29.69 -2.64
CA ASN A 56 -1.16 -29.63 -3.78
C ASN A 56 -1.01 -28.20 -4.32
N PRO A 57 0.19 -27.59 -4.21
CA PRO A 57 0.47 -26.24 -4.69
C PRO A 57 0.49 -26.12 -6.22
N ALA A 58 0.51 -27.23 -6.97
CA ALA A 58 0.42 -27.18 -8.42
C ALA A 58 -0.95 -26.64 -8.86
N GLU A 59 -0.94 -25.69 -9.79
CA GLU A 59 -2.14 -25.12 -10.40
C GLU A 59 -2.90 -26.22 -11.18
N HIS A 60 -4.17 -26.45 -10.83
CA HIS A 60 -5.05 -27.37 -11.54
C HIS A 60 -5.58 -26.77 -12.84
N ASP A 61 -5.92 -25.48 -12.78
CA ASP A 61 -6.48 -24.70 -13.88
C ASP A 61 -6.27 -23.21 -13.57
N SER A 62 -6.32 -22.38 -14.61
CA SER A 62 -6.30 -20.92 -14.47
C SER A 62 -7.28 -20.26 -15.43
N PHE A 63 -7.69 -19.05 -15.08
CA PHE A 63 -8.49 -18.19 -15.93
C PHE A 63 -7.85 -16.82 -16.01
N HIS A 64 -7.82 -16.26 -17.21
CA HIS A 64 -7.31 -14.92 -17.44
C HIS A 64 -8.07 -14.25 -18.58
N VAL A 65 -8.41 -12.98 -18.39
CA VAL A 65 -8.97 -12.15 -19.45
C VAL A 65 -8.64 -10.68 -19.21
N ILE A 66 -8.17 -10.00 -20.25
CA ILE A 66 -8.11 -8.54 -20.31
C ILE A 66 -9.43 -8.04 -20.87
N ILE A 67 -10.05 -7.08 -20.20
CA ILE A 67 -11.39 -6.59 -20.48
C ILE A 67 -11.34 -5.16 -21.00
N ARG A 68 -12.13 -4.90 -22.04
CA ARG A 68 -12.31 -3.57 -22.59
C ARG A 68 -13.10 -2.70 -21.61
N CYS A 69 -12.49 -1.60 -21.18
CA CYS A 69 -13.09 -0.56 -20.36
C CYS A 69 -13.04 0.79 -21.11
N LYS A 70 -14.19 1.44 -21.28
CA LYS A 70 -14.28 2.75 -21.98
C LYS A 70 -13.79 3.92 -21.13
N LYS A 71 -13.74 3.74 -19.80
CA LYS A 71 -13.40 4.78 -18.84
C LYS A 71 -12.24 4.31 -17.97
N SER A 72 -11.03 4.44 -18.51
CA SER A 72 -9.81 4.21 -17.75
C SER A 72 -9.28 5.49 -17.13
N ASP A 73 -8.92 5.42 -15.85
CA ASP A 73 -8.06 6.42 -15.23
C ASP A 73 -6.65 6.32 -15.86
N LYS A 74 -6.00 7.47 -16.07
CA LYS A 74 -4.59 7.54 -16.47
C LYS A 74 -3.69 6.87 -15.43
N TYR A 75 -4.09 6.90 -14.16
CA TYR A 75 -3.37 6.25 -13.08
C TYR A 75 -3.39 4.71 -13.23
N ALA A 76 -4.52 4.10 -13.61
CA ALA A 76 -4.62 2.66 -13.85
C ALA A 76 -3.65 2.18 -14.95
N PHE A 77 -3.54 2.93 -16.06
CA PHE A 77 -2.57 2.62 -17.11
C PHE A 77 -1.11 2.61 -16.60
N LYS A 78 -0.76 3.48 -15.66
CA LYS A 78 0.60 3.51 -15.09
C LYS A 78 0.92 2.28 -14.24
N ILE A 79 -0.10 1.64 -13.64
CA ILE A 79 0.08 0.45 -12.78
C ILE A 79 0.00 -0.82 -13.61
N HIS A 80 -1.02 -0.98 -14.46
CA HIS A 80 -1.28 -2.26 -15.13
C HIS A 80 -0.67 -2.29 -16.55
N GLY A 81 -0.38 -1.12 -17.14
CA GLY A 81 0.11 -1.02 -18.52
C GLY A 81 -0.95 -1.32 -19.59
N ILE A 82 -2.20 -1.56 -19.18
CA ILE A 82 -3.28 -2.02 -20.06
C ILE A 82 -3.93 -0.82 -20.76
N ASN A 83 -3.84 -0.78 -22.10
CA ASN A 83 -4.70 0.09 -22.89
C ASN A 83 -6.12 -0.50 -22.97
N SER A 84 -6.90 -0.29 -21.91
CA SER A 84 -8.23 -0.91 -21.73
C SER A 84 -9.28 -0.43 -22.73
N ASN A 85 -9.00 0.61 -23.53
CA ASN A 85 -9.88 1.06 -24.62
C ASN A 85 -9.74 0.23 -25.90
N SER A 86 -8.81 -0.71 -25.98
CA SER A 86 -8.57 -1.47 -27.22
C SER A 86 -9.82 -2.24 -27.67
N PRO A 87 -10.23 -2.14 -28.95
CA PRO A 87 -11.35 -2.91 -29.47
C PRO A 87 -11.06 -4.41 -29.58
N SER A 88 -9.79 -4.83 -29.48
CA SER A 88 -9.39 -6.24 -29.51
C SER A 88 -9.80 -7.02 -28.25
N TYR A 89 -10.06 -6.32 -27.13
CA TYR A 89 -10.43 -6.96 -25.88
C TYR A 89 -11.95 -7.17 -25.79
N PRO A 90 -12.41 -8.27 -25.17
CA PRO A 90 -13.83 -8.52 -24.94
C PRO A 90 -14.46 -7.39 -24.12
N THR A 91 -15.74 -7.11 -24.36
CA THR A 91 -16.52 -6.24 -23.47
C THR A 91 -16.64 -6.84 -22.08
N GLN A 92 -16.90 -6.01 -21.06
CA GLN A 92 -17.17 -6.47 -19.69
C GLN A 92 -18.16 -7.63 -19.62
N ARG A 93 -19.30 -7.53 -20.31
CA ARG A 93 -20.29 -8.61 -20.38
C ARG A 93 -19.68 -9.92 -20.88
N VAL A 94 -18.95 -9.87 -22.00
CA VAL A 94 -18.33 -11.07 -22.60
C VAL A 94 -17.24 -11.64 -21.68
N GLY A 95 -16.39 -10.80 -21.08
CA GLY A 95 -15.36 -11.25 -20.13
C GLY A 95 -15.96 -11.90 -18.88
N PHE A 96 -17.03 -11.32 -18.33
CA PHE A 96 -17.74 -11.88 -17.18
C PHE A 96 -18.48 -13.19 -17.54
N ASP A 97 -19.09 -13.28 -18.72
CA ASP A 97 -19.70 -14.53 -19.19
C ASP A 97 -18.65 -15.65 -19.34
N GLN A 98 -17.44 -15.32 -19.82
CA GLN A 98 -16.32 -16.26 -19.89
C GLN A 98 -15.87 -16.72 -18.49
N PHE A 99 -15.80 -15.81 -17.53
CA PHE A 99 -15.44 -16.11 -16.15
C PHE A 99 -16.49 -17.01 -15.47
N VAL A 100 -17.78 -16.71 -15.61
CA VAL A 100 -18.88 -17.56 -15.11
C VAL A 100 -18.83 -18.95 -15.75
N LYS A 101 -18.56 -19.04 -17.06
CA LYS A 101 -18.39 -20.31 -17.76
C LYS A 101 -17.20 -21.11 -17.22
N TYR A 102 -16.08 -20.45 -16.92
CA TYR A 102 -14.93 -21.09 -16.30
C TYR A 102 -15.29 -21.70 -14.94
N LEU A 103 -15.95 -20.95 -14.08
CA LEU A 103 -16.34 -21.43 -12.74
C LEU A 103 -17.38 -22.55 -12.77
N SER A 104 -18.23 -22.57 -13.80
CA SER A 104 -19.24 -23.61 -13.98
C SER A 104 -18.64 -25.01 -14.24
N LYS A 105 -17.35 -25.11 -14.55
CA LYS A 105 -16.63 -26.39 -14.62
C LYS A 105 -16.54 -27.10 -13.26
N TYR A 106 -16.60 -26.34 -12.17
CA TYR A 106 -16.44 -26.86 -10.81
C TYR A 106 -17.82 -27.06 -10.18
N SER A 107 -18.03 -28.18 -9.48
CA SER A 107 -19.27 -28.45 -8.73
C SER A 107 -19.27 -27.78 -7.36
N GLY A 108 -20.46 -27.59 -6.77
CA GLY A 108 -20.63 -27.14 -5.38
C GLY A 108 -20.31 -25.67 -5.12
N LEU A 109 -20.15 -25.32 -3.84
CA LEU A 109 -19.80 -23.98 -3.37
C LEU A 109 -18.39 -23.59 -3.85
N LYS A 110 -18.26 -22.39 -4.44
CA LYS A 110 -16.98 -21.81 -4.84
C LYS A 110 -16.35 -21.06 -3.67
N ILE A 111 -15.09 -21.35 -3.36
CA ILE A 111 -14.34 -20.68 -2.31
C ILE A 111 -13.33 -19.75 -2.97
N PHE A 112 -13.60 -18.44 -2.93
CA PHE A 112 -12.72 -17.43 -3.49
C PHE A 112 -11.77 -16.87 -2.43
N VAL A 113 -10.48 -16.89 -2.72
CA VAL A 113 -9.43 -16.35 -1.84
C VAL A 113 -8.87 -15.08 -2.46
N VAL A 114 -9.01 -13.95 -1.75
CA VAL A 114 -8.52 -12.63 -2.20
C VAL A 114 -7.34 -12.13 -1.36
N LYS A 115 -6.53 -11.26 -1.94
CA LYS A 115 -5.32 -10.72 -1.29
C LYS A 115 -5.61 -9.49 -0.45
N ASP A 116 -5.54 -9.63 0.88
CA ASP A 116 -5.71 -8.56 1.88
C ASP A 116 -6.79 -7.50 1.58
N GLU A 117 -7.81 -7.87 0.82
CA GLU A 117 -8.97 -7.04 0.65
C GLU A 117 -9.80 -7.07 1.92
N THR A 118 -10.26 -5.91 2.37
CA THR A 118 -11.40 -5.88 3.29
C THR A 118 -12.56 -6.63 2.65
N ILE A 119 -13.27 -7.49 3.38
CA ILE A 119 -14.60 -7.96 2.96
C ILE A 119 -15.42 -6.68 2.71
N ASN A 120 -15.83 -6.43 1.47
CA ASN A 120 -16.31 -5.15 0.87
C ASN A 120 -15.30 -4.33 0.01
N GLY A 121 -14.15 -4.93 -0.33
CA GLY A 121 -13.13 -4.40 -1.23
C GLY A 121 -13.59 -4.31 -2.69
N GLY A 122 -12.65 -3.98 -3.58
CA GLY A 122 -12.94 -3.81 -5.00
C GLY A 122 -13.36 -5.14 -5.63
N ASP A 123 -12.58 -6.19 -5.39
CA ASP A 123 -12.80 -7.52 -5.94
C ASP A 123 -14.13 -8.08 -5.47
N VAL A 124 -14.41 -7.95 -4.18
CA VAL A 124 -15.67 -8.40 -3.56
C VAL A 124 -16.88 -7.73 -4.20
N LYS A 125 -16.82 -6.42 -4.44
CA LYS A 125 -17.92 -5.67 -5.09
C LYS A 125 -18.13 -6.12 -6.52
N VAL A 126 -17.05 -6.36 -7.27
CA VAL A 126 -17.14 -6.83 -8.66
C VAL A 126 -17.67 -8.26 -8.71
N MET A 127 -17.16 -9.18 -7.88
CA MET A 127 -17.67 -10.56 -7.80
C MET A 127 -19.16 -10.60 -7.46
N ASN A 128 -19.59 -9.84 -6.46
CA ASN A 128 -21.01 -9.73 -6.10
C ASN A 128 -21.88 -9.21 -7.26
N SER A 129 -21.33 -8.30 -8.07
CA SER A 129 -22.00 -7.80 -9.28
C SER A 129 -22.13 -8.88 -10.37
N ILE A 130 -21.05 -9.63 -10.61
CA ILE A 130 -21.00 -10.69 -11.62
C ILE A 130 -21.98 -11.82 -11.29
N PHE A 131 -21.99 -12.28 -10.04
CA PHE A 131 -22.76 -13.46 -9.66
C PHE A 131 -24.24 -13.20 -9.35
N LYS A 132 -24.65 -11.93 -9.23
CA LYS A 132 -26.03 -11.52 -8.92
C LYS A 132 -27.09 -12.19 -9.80
N THR A 133 -26.75 -12.52 -11.04
CA THR A 133 -27.66 -13.16 -12.01
C THR A 133 -27.24 -14.58 -12.39
N SER A 134 -26.29 -15.19 -11.66
CA SER A 134 -25.78 -16.54 -11.93
C SER A 134 -26.28 -17.56 -10.91
N ASP A 135 -26.31 -18.85 -11.24
CA ASP A 135 -26.64 -19.91 -10.28
C ASP A 135 -25.43 -20.35 -9.42
N ILE A 136 -24.32 -19.61 -9.50
CA ILE A 136 -23.10 -19.92 -8.77
C ILE A 136 -23.29 -19.59 -7.29
N GLN A 137 -23.12 -20.60 -6.44
CA GLN A 137 -22.99 -20.44 -5.01
C GLN A 137 -21.53 -20.20 -4.65
N TYR A 138 -21.26 -19.20 -3.83
CA TYR A 138 -19.89 -18.83 -3.48
C TYR A 138 -19.75 -18.26 -2.07
N THR A 139 -18.52 -18.32 -1.56
CA THR A 139 -18.04 -17.59 -0.38
C THR A 139 -16.72 -16.90 -0.72
N ILE A 140 -16.38 -15.87 0.04
CA ILE A 140 -15.14 -15.12 -0.13
C ILE A 140 -14.43 -15.03 1.22
N LEU A 141 -13.13 -15.27 1.21
CA LEU A 141 -12.25 -15.04 2.34
C LEU A 141 -10.92 -14.44 1.88
N THR A 142 -10.18 -13.85 2.80
CA THR A 142 -8.82 -13.38 2.52
C THR A 142 -7.80 -14.50 2.71
N HIS A 143 -6.61 -14.37 2.10
CA HIS A 143 -5.51 -15.32 2.34
C HIS A 143 -5.16 -15.46 3.83
N HIS A 144 -5.22 -14.38 4.61
CA HIS A 144 -4.86 -14.42 6.02
C HIS A 144 -5.94 -15.08 6.88
N MET A 145 -7.22 -14.93 6.51
CA MET A 145 -8.31 -15.67 7.14
C MET A 145 -8.16 -17.17 6.89
N LEU A 146 -7.80 -17.56 5.66
CA LEU A 146 -7.56 -18.96 5.32
C LEU A 146 -6.42 -19.56 6.16
N ILE A 147 -5.26 -18.89 6.19
CA ILE A 147 -4.10 -19.32 6.98
C ILE A 147 -4.48 -19.44 8.46
N SER A 148 -5.10 -18.41 9.03
CA SER A 148 -5.46 -18.36 10.45
C SER A 148 -6.45 -19.47 10.81
N CYS A 149 -7.45 -19.72 9.97
CA CYS A 149 -8.43 -20.78 10.16
C CYS A 149 -7.76 -22.17 10.24
N ILE A 150 -6.85 -22.46 9.30
CA ILE A 150 -6.14 -23.75 9.26
C ILE A 150 -5.18 -23.88 10.46
N LEU A 151 -4.42 -22.84 10.80
CA LEU A 151 -3.54 -22.87 11.96
C LEU A 151 -4.29 -23.11 13.28
N ARG A 152 -5.46 -22.46 13.46
CA ARG A 152 -6.32 -22.69 14.62
C ARG A 152 -6.89 -24.11 14.66
N HIS A 153 -7.22 -24.69 13.50
CA HIS A 153 -7.71 -26.08 13.43
C HIS A 153 -6.69 -27.07 14.01
N PHE A 154 -5.38 -26.83 13.82
CA PHE A 154 -4.31 -27.62 14.43
C PHE A 154 -3.85 -27.14 15.81
N GLY A 155 -4.56 -26.18 16.42
CA GLY A 155 -4.20 -25.64 17.73
C GLY A 155 -2.85 -24.91 17.76
N LYS A 156 -2.39 -24.37 16.63
CA LYS A 156 -1.16 -23.58 16.58
C LYS A 156 -1.38 -22.22 17.24
N GLU A 157 -0.46 -21.83 18.12
CA GLU A 157 -0.42 -20.49 18.70
C GLU A 157 0.26 -19.52 17.73
N PHE A 158 -0.42 -18.43 17.39
CA PHE A 158 0.14 -17.37 16.54
C PHE A 158 -0.53 -16.03 16.84
N ASP A 159 0.14 -14.93 16.50
CA ASP A 159 -0.44 -13.58 16.52
C ASP A 159 -0.99 -13.26 15.12
N GLU A 160 -2.32 -13.10 15.02
CA GLU A 160 -3.01 -12.76 13.76
C GLU A 160 -2.49 -11.49 13.10
N LYS A 161 -2.09 -10.49 13.88
CA LYS A 161 -1.57 -9.23 13.34
C LYS A 161 -0.19 -9.44 12.72
N ILE A 162 0.64 -10.28 13.34
CA ILE A 162 1.95 -10.63 12.83
C ILE A 162 1.82 -11.46 11.56
N ILE A 163 0.99 -12.50 11.56
CA ILE A 163 0.73 -13.31 10.35
C ILE A 163 0.23 -12.44 9.20
N LYS A 164 -0.75 -11.56 9.46
CA LYS A 164 -1.26 -10.65 8.44
C LYS A 164 -0.14 -9.76 7.86
N LYS A 165 0.71 -9.19 8.72
CA LYS A 165 1.83 -8.33 8.30
C LYS A 165 2.87 -9.11 7.49
N ASP A 166 3.32 -10.24 8.01
CA ASP A 166 4.41 -11.02 7.42
C ASP A 166 3.99 -11.66 6.09
N VAL A 167 2.77 -12.20 5.99
CA VAL A 167 2.25 -12.76 4.73
C VAL A 167 2.15 -11.69 3.65
N ASN A 168 1.75 -10.48 4.01
CA ASN A 168 1.69 -9.36 3.07
C ASN A 168 3.08 -8.89 2.64
N MET A 169 4.04 -8.83 3.56
CA MET A 169 5.44 -8.53 3.23
C MET A 169 6.00 -9.61 2.30
N TYR A 170 5.84 -10.88 2.67
CA TYR A 170 6.25 -12.02 1.88
C TYR A 170 5.68 -11.99 0.47
N TYR A 171 4.36 -11.78 0.33
CA TYR A 171 3.71 -11.62 -0.97
C TYR A 171 4.39 -10.58 -1.85
N LYS A 172 4.72 -9.40 -1.27
CA LYS A 172 5.35 -8.29 -2.01
C LYS A 172 6.75 -8.65 -2.53
N HIS A 173 7.45 -9.59 -1.89
CA HIS A 173 8.79 -10.01 -2.33
C HIS A 173 8.79 -11.31 -3.15
N LEU A 174 7.64 -11.98 -3.26
CA LEU A 174 7.61 -13.32 -3.79
C LEU A 174 7.90 -13.36 -5.30
N HIS A 175 7.34 -12.44 -6.10
CA HIS A 175 7.61 -12.18 -7.54
C HIS A 175 8.09 -13.35 -8.45
N ILE A 176 7.70 -14.59 -8.17
CA ILE A 176 8.13 -15.80 -8.91
C ILE A 176 7.08 -16.33 -9.87
N SER A 177 5.82 -15.89 -9.73
CA SER A 177 4.75 -16.37 -10.60
C SER A 177 4.85 -15.77 -12.00
N GLU A 178 4.59 -16.60 -13.01
CA GLU A 178 4.54 -16.15 -14.39
C GLU A 178 3.37 -15.19 -14.61
N LYS A 179 3.66 -14.06 -15.27
CA LYS A 179 2.66 -13.11 -15.75
C LYS A 179 1.90 -13.67 -16.97
N CYS A 180 0.77 -13.06 -17.30
CA CYS A 180 0.07 -13.42 -18.53
C CYS A 180 0.88 -13.03 -19.78
N GLU A 181 0.55 -13.63 -20.93
CA GLU A 181 1.28 -13.43 -22.19
C GLU A 181 1.40 -11.94 -22.58
N TYR A 182 0.38 -11.13 -22.28
CA TYR A 182 0.42 -9.69 -22.50
C TYR A 182 1.48 -9.00 -21.65
N HIS A 183 1.48 -9.22 -20.34
CA HIS A 183 2.41 -8.57 -19.41
C HIS A 183 3.84 -9.10 -19.48
N THR A 184 4.07 -10.30 -20.01
CA THR A 184 5.46 -10.77 -20.30
C THR A 184 6.18 -9.91 -21.33
N LYS A 185 5.43 -9.17 -22.16
CA LYS A 185 5.95 -8.25 -23.19
C LYS A 185 6.11 -6.81 -22.67
N LEU A 186 5.69 -6.54 -21.43
CA LEU A 186 5.76 -5.24 -20.79
C LEU A 186 6.93 -5.17 -19.78
N ASP A 187 7.18 -3.96 -19.28
CA ASP A 187 8.12 -3.72 -18.19
C ASP A 187 7.69 -4.47 -16.90
N LYS A 188 8.67 -4.91 -16.10
CA LYS A 188 8.43 -5.73 -14.89
C LYS A 188 7.57 -5.03 -13.85
N LYS A 189 7.59 -3.69 -13.81
CA LYS A 189 6.80 -2.89 -12.87
C LYS A 189 5.28 -3.01 -13.02
N PHE A 190 4.78 -3.47 -14.18
CA PHE A 190 3.34 -3.50 -14.41
C PHE A 190 2.70 -4.70 -13.70
N HIS A 191 1.61 -4.44 -12.97
CA HIS A 191 0.86 -5.46 -12.25
C HIS A 191 0.03 -6.30 -13.23
N CYS A 192 -0.21 -7.56 -12.86
CA CYS A 192 -0.96 -8.52 -13.66
C CYS A 192 -1.81 -9.39 -12.73
N ALA A 193 -3.13 -9.34 -12.90
CA ALA A 193 -4.07 -10.05 -12.05
C ALA A 193 -3.77 -11.56 -11.94
N LEU A 194 -3.35 -12.22 -13.03
CA LEU A 194 -3.07 -13.66 -13.00
C LEU A 194 -1.82 -13.98 -12.16
N SER A 195 -0.77 -13.18 -12.30
CA SER A 195 0.44 -13.32 -11.49
C SER A 195 0.12 -13.07 -10.01
N ASP A 196 -0.70 -12.06 -9.74
CA ASP A 196 -1.09 -11.68 -8.38
C ASP A 196 -1.96 -12.76 -7.71
N ALA A 197 -2.90 -13.37 -8.45
CA ALA A 197 -3.65 -14.54 -7.99
C ALA A 197 -2.74 -15.74 -7.66
N ARG A 198 -1.76 -16.04 -8.52
CA ARG A 198 -0.78 -17.13 -8.30
C ARG A 198 0.13 -16.85 -7.10
N ASN A 199 0.62 -15.62 -6.97
CA ASN A 199 1.42 -15.21 -5.80
C ASN A 199 0.59 -15.27 -4.50
N THR A 200 -0.71 -14.98 -4.56
CA THR A 200 -1.62 -15.12 -3.41
C THR A 200 -1.79 -16.58 -3.00
N SER A 201 -1.84 -17.50 -3.96
CA SER A 201 -1.82 -18.94 -3.67
C SER A 201 -0.54 -19.35 -2.95
N LEU A 202 0.62 -18.99 -3.51
CA LEU A 202 1.92 -19.34 -2.92
C LEU A 202 2.16 -18.67 -1.56
N SER A 203 1.62 -17.47 -1.32
CA SER A 203 1.66 -16.79 -0.03
C SER A 203 0.80 -17.45 1.05
N VAL A 204 -0.12 -18.37 0.68
CA VAL A 204 -0.83 -19.25 1.62
C VAL A 204 -0.02 -20.51 1.90
N PHE A 205 0.51 -21.17 0.86
CA PHE A 205 1.26 -22.43 1.03
C PHE A 205 2.53 -22.26 1.85
N ALA A 206 3.30 -21.20 1.58
CA ALA A 206 4.60 -20.98 2.22
C ALA A 206 4.52 -20.88 3.77
N PRO A 207 3.69 -20.00 4.37
CA PRO A 207 3.56 -19.92 5.82
C PRO A 207 2.93 -21.17 6.43
N LEU A 208 1.96 -21.82 5.76
CA LEU A 208 1.36 -23.04 6.27
C LEU A 208 2.38 -24.19 6.34
N LYS A 209 3.24 -24.35 5.32
CA LYS A 209 4.36 -25.29 5.33
C LYS A 209 5.38 -24.98 6.43
N ALA A 210 5.64 -23.70 6.68
CA ALA A 210 6.60 -23.28 7.69
C ALA A 210 6.08 -23.42 9.13
N LEU A 211 4.78 -23.21 9.36
CA LEU A 211 4.18 -23.09 10.69
C LEU A 211 3.36 -24.33 11.12
N CYS A 212 3.01 -25.22 10.19
CA CYS A 212 2.17 -26.39 10.46
C CYS A 212 2.74 -27.65 9.80
N ASN A 213 3.53 -28.40 10.56
CA ASN A 213 4.18 -29.64 10.12
C ASN A 213 3.20 -30.82 9.98
N GLU A 214 1.98 -30.70 10.50
CA GLU A 214 0.90 -31.69 10.35
C GLU A 214 0.25 -31.64 8.95
N LEU A 215 0.42 -30.55 8.21
CA LEU A 215 -0.06 -30.44 6.84
C LEU A 215 0.84 -31.24 5.90
N VAL A 216 0.22 -32.15 5.16
CA VAL A 216 0.90 -32.93 4.13
C VAL A 216 0.63 -32.27 2.78
N PHE A 217 1.69 -31.72 2.19
CA PHE A 217 1.65 -31.14 0.86
C PHE A 217 2.28 -32.09 -0.15
N GLN A 218 1.66 -32.21 -1.33
CA GLN A 218 2.28 -32.74 -2.54
C GLN A 218 3.14 -31.65 -3.20
N ASN A 219 4.01 -32.03 -4.14
CA ASN A 219 4.83 -31.10 -4.95
C ASN A 219 5.48 -29.96 -4.14
N THR A 220 6.06 -30.30 -2.98
CA THR A 220 6.56 -29.32 -2.01
C THR A 220 7.69 -28.44 -2.53
N GLU A 221 8.33 -28.85 -3.63
CA GLU A 221 9.33 -28.12 -4.39
C GLU A 221 8.76 -26.87 -5.09
N LEU A 222 7.44 -26.84 -5.33
CA LEU A 222 6.75 -25.65 -5.85
C LEU A 222 6.45 -24.63 -4.77
N ILE A 223 6.58 -25.00 -3.48
CA ILE A 223 6.32 -24.09 -2.37
C ILE A 223 7.58 -23.28 -2.08
N PRO A 224 7.59 -21.97 -2.35
CA PRO A 224 8.72 -21.11 -2.05
C PRO A 224 9.02 -21.07 -0.55
N VAL A 225 10.28 -20.78 -0.22
CA VAL A 225 10.71 -20.67 1.17
C VAL A 225 10.03 -19.45 1.79
N TYR A 226 9.30 -19.67 2.88
CA TYR A 226 8.72 -18.59 3.65
C TYR A 226 9.79 -17.91 4.49
N GLU A 227 10.34 -16.81 3.98
CA GLU A 227 11.31 -15.99 4.69
C GLU A 227 10.90 -14.52 4.65
N VAL A 228 10.60 -13.98 5.82
CA VAL A 228 10.52 -12.54 6.06
C VAL A 228 11.64 -12.24 7.04
N PRO A 229 12.72 -11.54 6.61
CA PRO A 229 13.83 -11.21 7.50
C PRO A 229 13.30 -10.53 8.74
N LYS A 230 13.71 -10.93 9.93
CA LYS A 230 13.28 -10.25 11.16
C LYS A 230 13.99 -8.91 11.25
N PHE A 231 13.25 -7.85 11.55
CA PHE A 231 13.87 -6.60 11.94
C PHE A 231 14.39 -6.71 13.37
N GLU A 232 15.71 -6.64 13.51
CA GLU A 232 16.42 -6.67 14.77
C GLU A 232 17.32 -5.44 14.85
N LEU A 233 17.30 -4.78 16.00
CA LEU A 233 18.29 -3.77 16.34
C LEU A 233 19.37 -4.49 17.15
N SER A 234 20.36 -5.00 16.46
CA SER A 234 21.52 -5.68 17.04
C SER A 234 22.78 -5.00 16.54
N ASP A 235 23.90 -5.16 17.26
CA ASP A 235 25.15 -4.52 16.83
C ASP A 235 25.54 -5.01 15.42
N GLY A 236 25.72 -4.05 14.51
CA GLY A 236 25.97 -4.27 13.09
C GLY A 236 24.73 -4.35 12.21
N SER A 237 23.51 -4.24 12.75
CA SER A 237 22.30 -4.22 11.93
C SER A 237 22.18 -2.92 11.14
N SER A 238 22.09 -3.01 9.81
CA SER A 238 21.84 -1.88 8.92
C SER A 238 20.42 -1.85 8.39
N PHE A 239 19.87 -0.65 8.23
CA PHE A 239 18.59 -0.40 7.57
C PHE A 239 18.55 1.01 6.98
N ILE A 240 17.61 1.25 6.06
CA ILE A 240 17.41 2.55 5.44
C ILE A 240 16.39 3.35 6.24
N ILE A 241 16.71 4.59 6.61
CA ILE A 241 15.70 5.57 7.02
C ILE A 241 15.25 6.34 5.79
N CYS A 242 13.94 6.55 5.64
CA CYS A 242 13.37 7.34 4.56
C CYS A 242 12.50 8.44 5.14
N LEU A 243 12.89 9.69 4.92
CA LEU A 243 12.18 10.88 5.38
C LEU A 243 11.62 11.62 4.17
N CYS A 244 10.34 11.98 4.20
CA CYS A 244 9.71 12.76 3.13
C CYS A 244 8.97 13.98 3.68
N ASN A 245 8.99 15.05 2.90
CA ASN A 245 8.03 16.14 3.02
C ASN A 245 7.11 16.17 1.79
N THR A 246 5.81 16.37 2.03
CA THR A 246 4.76 16.39 0.99
C THR A 246 3.95 17.70 1.05
N PHE A 247 3.33 18.10 -0.07
CA PHE A 247 2.33 19.19 -0.09
C PHE A 247 0.90 18.67 0.17
N GLY A 248 0.75 17.51 0.82
CA GLY A 248 -0.55 16.90 1.12
C GLY A 248 -0.76 15.56 0.41
N MET A 249 -1.64 15.51 -0.60
CA MET A 249 -2.12 14.26 -1.23
C MET A 249 -1.06 13.54 -2.10
N ARG A 250 -1.44 12.38 -2.67
CA ARG A 250 -0.65 11.57 -3.60
C ARG A 250 0.13 12.37 -4.66
N ASP A 251 1.39 11.99 -4.89
CA ASP A 251 2.34 12.59 -5.84
C ASP A 251 2.79 14.02 -5.48
N SER A 252 2.68 14.40 -4.21
CA SER A 252 3.05 15.73 -3.73
C SER A 252 4.37 15.77 -2.94
N VAL A 253 5.15 14.69 -2.96
CA VAL A 253 6.51 14.67 -2.41
C VAL A 253 7.32 15.78 -3.07
N TYR A 254 7.98 16.61 -2.26
CA TYR A 254 8.85 17.68 -2.76
C TYR A 254 10.27 17.60 -2.20
N GLU A 255 10.48 16.80 -1.16
CA GLU A 255 11.78 16.54 -0.55
C GLU A 255 11.78 15.10 -0.04
N ILE A 256 12.80 14.33 -0.40
CA ILE A 256 13.04 12.96 0.08
C ILE A 256 14.50 12.83 0.50
N LEU A 257 14.71 12.12 1.62
CA LEU A 257 16.02 11.69 2.10
C LEU A 257 15.95 10.20 2.38
N MET A 258 16.83 9.42 1.76
CA MET A 258 17.06 8.01 2.08
C MET A 258 18.53 7.82 2.44
N GLU A 259 18.76 7.09 3.53
CA GLU A 259 20.10 6.94 4.10
C GLU A 259 20.22 5.61 4.85
N GLU A 260 21.32 4.90 4.62
CA GLU A 260 21.66 3.73 5.42
C GLU A 260 22.15 4.17 6.81
N VAL A 261 21.59 3.52 7.82
CA VAL A 261 21.98 3.69 9.20
C VAL A 261 22.31 2.32 9.78
N THR A 262 23.50 2.21 10.37
CA THR A 262 23.95 1.01 11.08
C THR A 262 23.80 1.23 12.59
N TYR A 263 23.12 0.33 13.27
CA TYR A 263 23.10 0.32 14.73
C TYR A 263 24.37 -0.35 15.26
N GLN A 264 25.12 0.33 16.11
CA GLN A 264 26.34 -0.20 16.73
C GLN A 264 26.57 0.40 18.11
N ASN A 265 26.80 -0.45 19.10
CA ASN A 265 27.14 -0.09 20.48
C ASN A 265 26.18 0.93 21.09
N GLY A 266 24.87 0.74 20.90
CA GLY A 266 23.87 1.68 21.45
C GLY A 266 23.68 2.96 20.63
N THR A 267 24.29 3.07 19.45
CA THR A 267 24.29 4.29 18.64
C THR A 267 23.95 4.00 17.18
N PHE A 268 23.42 5.02 16.49
CA PHE A 268 23.16 4.95 15.07
C PHE A 268 24.31 5.62 14.31
N ILE A 269 25.00 4.85 13.49
CA ILE A 269 26.08 5.31 12.63
C ILE A 269 25.48 5.63 11.26
N GLU A 270 25.63 6.89 10.88
CA GLU A 270 25.21 7.42 9.57
C GLU A 270 26.27 7.10 8.52
N CYS A 271 25.86 6.81 7.28
CA CYS A 271 26.78 6.68 6.16
C CYS A 271 27.39 8.03 5.74
N ASP A 272 28.38 7.99 4.84
CA ASP A 272 28.93 9.22 4.28
C ASP A 272 27.85 9.96 3.45
N LYS A 273 27.88 11.30 3.45
CA LYS A 273 26.87 12.12 2.74
C LYS A 273 26.82 11.86 1.23
N GLU A 274 27.89 11.32 0.65
CA GLU A 274 27.91 10.96 -0.78
C GLU A 274 27.11 9.69 -1.08
N GLU A 275 26.84 8.89 -0.04
CA GLU A 275 26.09 7.64 -0.10
C GLU A 275 24.61 7.83 0.25
N MET A 276 24.17 9.06 0.58
CA MET A 276 22.76 9.35 0.85
C MET A 276 22.01 9.72 -0.45
N CYS A 277 20.75 9.30 -0.58
CA CYS A 277 19.87 9.79 -1.64
C CYS A 277 19.02 10.95 -1.11
N PHE A 278 19.41 12.17 -1.44
CA PHE A 278 18.66 13.38 -1.11
C PHE A 278 18.21 14.10 -2.37
N GLU A 279 16.90 14.17 -2.59
CA GLU A 279 16.32 14.73 -3.81
C GLU A 279 15.20 15.72 -3.50
N HIS A 280 15.08 16.74 -4.36
CA HIS A 280 13.91 17.60 -4.43
C HIS A 280 13.06 17.23 -5.64
N PHE A 281 11.76 17.52 -5.53
CA PHE A 281 10.82 17.37 -6.63
C PHE A 281 9.97 18.63 -6.74
N VAL A 282 9.64 19.01 -7.97
CA VAL A 282 8.65 20.06 -8.25
C VAL A 282 7.34 19.39 -8.70
N PRO A 283 6.37 19.18 -7.79
CA PRO A 283 5.16 18.44 -8.14
C PRO A 283 4.24 19.21 -9.09
N PRO A 284 3.49 18.54 -9.97
CA PRO A 284 2.75 19.16 -11.07
C PRO A 284 1.51 19.98 -10.65
N GLN A 285 1.01 19.85 -9.41
CA GLN A 285 -0.14 20.62 -8.93
C GLN A 285 -0.03 20.94 -7.44
N VAL A 286 -0.07 22.23 -7.09
CA VAL A 286 -0.53 22.70 -5.78
C VAL A 286 -1.72 23.65 -6.00
N LYS A 287 -2.83 23.13 -6.54
CA LYS A 287 -4.07 23.92 -6.63
C LYS A 287 -4.71 23.98 -5.25
N GLY A 288 -4.39 25.05 -4.52
CA GLY A 288 -5.03 25.41 -3.26
C GLY A 288 -4.49 24.61 -2.07
N ARG A 289 -3.75 25.32 -1.21
CA ARG A 289 -3.32 24.92 0.15
C ARG A 289 -2.17 23.91 0.22
N ALA A 290 -0.94 24.37 0.00
CA ALA A 290 0.20 24.09 0.88
C ALA A 290 1.44 24.83 0.35
N PHE A 291 1.89 25.85 1.08
CA PHE A 291 3.26 26.38 1.03
C PHE A 291 3.75 26.94 -0.34
N PRO A 292 3.10 28.00 -0.87
CA PRO A 292 3.46 28.61 -2.16
C PRO A 292 4.90 29.12 -2.22
N GLU A 293 5.52 29.43 -1.08
CA GLU A 293 6.89 29.92 -1.00
C GLU A 293 7.92 28.84 -1.36
N ILE A 294 7.78 27.63 -0.80
CA ILE A 294 8.64 26.49 -1.15
C ILE A 294 8.47 26.17 -2.64
N TYR A 295 7.22 26.05 -3.12
CA TYR A 295 6.96 25.76 -4.52
C TYR A 295 7.60 26.78 -5.48
N LYS A 296 7.47 28.08 -5.16
CA LYS A 296 8.08 29.16 -5.94
C LYS A 296 9.60 29.06 -5.94
N LYS A 297 10.23 28.74 -4.80
CA LYS A 297 11.69 28.58 -4.71
C LYS A 297 12.18 27.33 -5.44
N LEU A 298 11.48 26.20 -5.34
CA LEU A 298 11.76 24.99 -6.10
C LEU A 298 11.73 25.27 -7.60
N THR A 299 10.64 25.85 -8.10
CA THR A 299 10.50 26.21 -9.52
C THR A 299 11.59 27.21 -9.97
N SER A 300 12.00 28.14 -9.10
CA SER A 300 13.07 29.09 -9.41
C SER A 300 14.47 28.45 -9.38
N ALA A 301 14.66 27.41 -8.57
CA ALA A 301 15.93 26.71 -8.42
C ALA A 301 16.18 25.71 -9.57
N TYR A 302 15.12 25.25 -10.22
CA TYR A 302 15.16 24.24 -11.28
C TYR A 302 14.49 24.76 -12.56
N PRO A 303 15.22 25.49 -13.42
CA PRO A 303 14.68 26.05 -14.66
C PRO A 303 14.10 24.99 -15.63
N ASP A 304 14.70 23.80 -15.65
CA ASP A 304 14.19 22.63 -16.37
C ASP A 304 13.62 21.61 -15.36
N VAL A 305 12.40 21.89 -14.92
CA VAL A 305 11.67 21.08 -13.94
C VAL A 305 11.50 19.64 -14.40
N GLU A 306 11.17 19.43 -15.68
CA GLU A 306 10.87 18.10 -16.19
C GLU A 306 12.11 17.21 -16.16
N ASN A 307 13.26 17.71 -16.65
CA ASN A 307 14.50 16.97 -16.62
C ASN A 307 15.02 16.78 -15.19
N HIS A 308 14.87 17.79 -14.33
CA HIS A 308 15.23 17.66 -12.91
C HIS A 308 14.44 16.53 -12.24
N ASN A 309 13.11 16.55 -12.34
CA ASN A 309 12.26 15.51 -11.75
C ASN A 309 12.57 14.13 -12.34
N LYS A 310 12.86 14.01 -13.65
CA LYS A 310 13.28 12.74 -14.26
C LYS A 310 14.58 12.22 -13.65
N LYS A 311 15.57 13.08 -13.45
CA LYS A 311 16.85 12.71 -12.83
C LYS A 311 16.67 12.31 -11.36
N ALA A 312 15.96 13.11 -10.58
CA ALA A 312 15.66 12.83 -9.18
C ALA A 312 14.93 11.48 -9.03
N HIS A 313 13.95 11.21 -9.88
CA HIS A 313 13.23 9.94 -9.88
C HIS A 313 14.15 8.76 -10.24
N LYS A 314 15.07 8.94 -11.20
CA LYS A 314 16.07 7.91 -11.53
C LYS A 314 16.99 7.63 -10.35
N ASN A 315 17.43 8.66 -9.63
CA ASN A 315 18.31 8.52 -8.48
C ASN A 315 17.62 7.77 -7.33
N VAL A 316 16.36 8.10 -7.02
CA VAL A 316 15.56 7.38 -6.01
C VAL A 316 15.40 5.91 -6.38
N LEU A 317 15.03 5.61 -7.64
CA LEU A 317 14.88 4.22 -8.09
C LEU A 317 16.20 3.45 -8.05
N GLN A 318 17.31 4.08 -8.45
CA GLN A 318 18.63 3.45 -8.37
C GLN A 318 18.99 3.13 -6.92
N TYR A 319 18.74 4.07 -5.99
CA TYR A 319 19.01 3.85 -4.58
C TYR A 319 18.21 2.67 -4.00
N VAL A 320 16.92 2.56 -4.35
CA VAL A 320 16.07 1.42 -3.95
C VAL A 320 16.63 0.10 -4.50
N GLN A 321 17.12 0.09 -5.75
CA GLN A 321 17.72 -1.10 -6.35
C GLN A 321 19.03 -1.50 -5.68
N ASP A 322 19.87 -0.53 -5.34
CA ASP A 322 21.17 -0.77 -4.70
C ASP A 322 21.01 -1.34 -3.28
N HIS A 323 19.85 -1.12 -2.63
CA HIS A 323 19.53 -1.58 -1.28
C HIS A 323 18.34 -2.58 -1.26
N ASN A 324 18.16 -3.33 -2.35
CA ASN A 324 17.14 -4.37 -2.43
C ASN A 324 17.27 -5.38 -1.27
N GLY A 325 16.14 -5.74 -0.66
CA GLY A 325 16.07 -6.70 0.43
C GLY A 325 16.45 -6.12 1.79
N MET A 326 16.77 -4.82 1.88
CA MET A 326 16.94 -4.14 3.17
C MET A 326 15.61 -3.65 3.73
N TYR A 327 15.58 -3.43 5.04
CA TYR A 327 14.49 -2.72 5.68
C TYR A 327 14.53 -1.23 5.36
N LEU A 328 13.37 -0.65 5.01
CA LEU A 328 13.17 0.79 4.87
C LEU A 328 12.17 1.28 5.92
N VAL A 329 12.65 2.09 6.86
CA VAL A 329 11.85 2.71 7.91
C VAL A 329 11.32 4.06 7.42
N ARG A 330 10.01 4.17 7.31
CA ARG A 330 9.33 5.34 6.74
C ARG A 330 8.98 6.38 7.79
N PHE A 331 9.44 7.60 7.57
CA PHE A 331 9.14 8.80 8.34
C PHE A 331 8.46 9.83 7.43
N GLY A 332 7.25 10.25 7.81
CA GLY A 332 6.61 11.40 7.17
C GLY A 332 5.85 11.11 5.87
N PHE A 333 5.63 9.84 5.50
CA PHE A 333 4.72 9.49 4.41
C PHE A 333 4.02 8.15 4.63
N SER A 334 2.84 8.02 4.01
CA SER A 334 2.17 6.76 3.72
C SER A 334 2.44 6.32 2.28
N GLU A 335 2.40 5.01 1.97
CA GLU A 335 2.57 4.48 0.61
C GLU A 335 1.63 5.13 -0.43
N ARG A 336 0.49 5.66 0.01
CA ARG A 336 -0.48 6.33 -0.87
C ARG A 336 -0.08 7.75 -1.24
N GLU A 337 0.91 8.34 -0.57
CA GLU A 337 1.36 9.72 -0.77
C GLU A 337 2.53 9.82 -1.76
N THR A 338 3.21 8.70 -2.03
CA THR A 338 4.37 8.63 -2.92
C THR A 338 4.04 7.87 -4.22
N ASN A 339 4.67 8.25 -5.33
CA ASN A 339 4.68 7.48 -6.59
C ASN A 339 5.88 6.54 -6.73
N PHE A 340 6.77 6.50 -5.75
CA PHE A 340 7.91 5.59 -5.76
C PHE A 340 7.46 4.16 -5.48
N ASP A 341 8.09 3.24 -6.19
CA ASP A 341 7.93 1.81 -5.96
C ASP A 341 9.03 1.34 -5.00
N PHE A 342 8.63 0.89 -3.82
CA PHE A 342 9.50 0.33 -2.80
C PHE A 342 9.26 -1.17 -2.60
N SER A 343 8.65 -1.86 -3.58
CA SER A 343 8.32 -3.29 -3.53
C SER A 343 9.54 -4.19 -3.25
N GLU A 344 10.72 -3.75 -3.69
CA GLU A 344 11.99 -4.47 -3.47
C GLU A 344 12.57 -4.29 -2.05
N MET A 345 11.91 -3.55 -1.15
CA MET A 345 12.39 -3.31 0.22
C MET A 345 11.36 -3.71 1.29
N TYR A 346 11.85 -4.16 2.46
CA TYR A 346 10.99 -4.51 3.58
C TYR A 346 10.52 -3.25 4.32
N LEU A 347 9.25 -2.90 4.16
CA LEU A 347 8.74 -1.63 4.69
C LEU A 347 8.40 -1.71 6.19
N MET A 348 8.89 -0.74 6.94
CA MET A 348 8.58 -0.53 8.35
C MET A 348 8.05 0.90 8.58
N GLY A 349 7.11 1.08 9.50
CA GLY A 349 6.68 2.41 9.93
C GLY A 349 7.55 2.94 11.07
N LYS A 350 7.74 4.27 11.17
CA LYS A 350 8.49 4.89 12.28
C LYS A 350 8.06 4.44 13.68
N TYR A 351 6.77 4.14 13.88
CA TYR A 351 6.26 3.69 15.18
C TYR A 351 6.64 2.25 15.51
N ASP A 352 6.80 1.39 14.50
CA ASP A 352 7.32 0.04 14.70
C ASP A 352 8.80 0.11 15.12
N LEU A 353 9.59 1.01 14.52
CA LEU A 353 10.96 1.27 14.95
C LEU A 353 11.00 1.78 16.41
N CYS A 354 10.11 2.71 16.77
CA CYS A 354 10.01 3.20 18.15
C CYS A 354 9.73 2.05 19.14
N ASP A 355 8.81 1.14 18.83
CA ASP A 355 8.52 -0.03 19.68
C ASP A 355 9.73 -0.94 19.84
N LYS A 356 10.42 -1.23 18.73
CA LYS A 356 11.65 -2.05 18.75
C LYS A 356 12.74 -1.41 19.60
N PHE A 357 12.99 -0.12 19.42
CA PHE A 357 14.02 0.60 20.16
C PHE A 357 13.67 0.74 21.64
N TYR A 358 12.43 1.08 21.99
CA TYR A 358 11.99 1.16 23.39
C TYR A 358 12.18 -0.16 24.13
N ARG A 359 11.80 -1.30 23.51
CA ARG A 359 12.01 -2.63 24.09
C ARG A 359 13.48 -2.97 24.24
N GLN A 360 14.30 -2.59 23.26
CA GLN A 360 15.75 -2.82 23.31
C GLN A 360 16.40 -2.03 24.45
N CYS A 361 15.93 -0.82 24.73
CA CYS A 361 16.32 -0.04 25.91
C CYS A 361 15.73 -0.59 27.21
N GLY A 362 15.12 -1.79 27.23
CA GLY A 362 14.62 -2.44 28.44
C GLY A 362 13.23 -1.99 28.87
N GLY A 363 12.49 -1.27 28.01
CA GLY A 363 11.09 -0.94 28.23
C GLY A 363 10.20 -2.18 28.24
N LYS A 364 9.28 -2.26 29.21
CA LYS A 364 8.47 -3.47 29.46
C LYS A 364 6.97 -3.24 29.29
N GLU A 365 6.51 -2.01 29.44
CA GLU A 365 5.08 -1.68 29.39
C GLU A 365 4.62 -1.31 27.96
N GLN A 366 3.31 -1.40 27.72
CA GLN A 366 2.73 -0.82 26.50
C GLN A 366 2.85 0.70 26.57
N PHE A 367 3.18 1.32 25.44
CA PHE A 367 3.39 2.75 25.38
C PHE A 367 2.76 3.36 24.12
N CYS A 368 2.64 4.69 24.09
CA CYS A 368 2.14 5.43 22.94
C CYS A 368 3.31 5.81 21.99
N PRO A 369 3.43 5.19 20.79
CA PRO A 369 4.58 5.40 19.92
C PRO A 369 4.76 6.84 19.43
N SER A 370 3.67 7.60 19.30
CA SER A 370 3.73 9.01 18.93
C SER A 370 4.31 9.88 20.04
N VAL A 371 4.01 9.58 21.31
CA VAL A 371 4.60 10.30 22.46
C VAL A 371 6.09 10.02 22.53
N PHE A 372 6.49 8.75 22.41
CA PHE A 372 7.90 8.36 22.37
C PHE A 372 8.63 9.11 21.27
N TYR A 373 8.12 9.05 20.04
CA TYR A 373 8.70 9.74 18.89
C TYR A 373 8.88 11.25 19.14
N ASN A 374 7.86 11.93 19.66
CA ASN A 374 7.93 13.36 19.94
C ASN A 374 8.99 13.67 21.02
N LYS A 375 9.08 12.85 22.07
CA LYS A 375 10.08 13.04 23.14
C LYS A 375 11.51 12.79 22.65
N VAL A 376 11.71 11.80 21.79
CA VAL A 376 13.00 11.59 21.12
C VAL A 376 13.38 12.84 20.33
N GLU A 377 12.47 13.41 19.55
CA GLU A 377 12.76 14.60 18.75
C GLU A 377 13.02 15.86 19.61
N GLU A 378 12.27 16.04 20.71
CA GLU A 378 12.51 17.10 21.70
C GLU A 378 13.90 16.97 22.33
N LEU A 379 14.27 15.76 22.77
CA LEU A 379 15.57 15.49 23.36
C LEU A 379 16.70 15.75 22.37
N GLY A 380 16.55 15.26 21.14
CA GLY A 380 17.51 15.53 20.09
C GLY A 380 17.69 17.02 19.81
N SER A 381 16.61 17.80 19.86
CA SER A 381 16.68 19.25 19.75
C SER A 381 17.50 19.86 20.90
N ALA A 382 17.28 19.43 22.14
CA ALA A 382 18.04 19.90 23.30
C ALA A 382 19.52 19.50 23.23
N VAL A 383 19.83 18.28 22.77
CA VAL A 383 21.21 17.80 22.59
C VAL A 383 21.96 18.65 21.58
N LEU A 384 21.32 18.97 20.46
CA LEU A 384 21.92 19.86 19.45
C LEU A 384 22.22 21.24 20.05
N VAL A 385 21.30 21.82 20.85
CA VAL A 385 21.53 23.10 21.53
C VAL A 385 22.75 23.03 22.46
N LEU A 386 22.78 21.99 23.30
CA LEU A 386 23.84 21.82 24.30
C LEU A 386 25.23 21.64 23.67
N ARG A 387 25.30 21.01 22.50
CA ARG A 387 26.56 20.79 21.78
C ARG A 387 27.01 22.01 20.97
N GLY A 388 26.27 23.12 21.00
CA GLY A 388 26.53 24.28 20.14
C GLY A 388 26.22 24.00 18.66
N GLU A 389 25.63 22.84 18.37
CA GLU A 389 25.17 22.43 17.04
C GLU A 389 23.80 23.08 16.74
N THR A 390 23.57 24.33 17.13
CA THR A 390 22.30 25.05 16.86
C THR A 390 22.43 26.36 16.12
N ASP A 391 23.62 26.96 16.06
CA ASP A 391 23.85 28.20 15.33
C ASP A 391 24.84 28.05 14.15
N GLU A 392 25.59 26.94 14.09
CA GLU A 392 26.31 26.50 12.87
C GLU A 392 25.45 25.56 11.99
N THR A 393 24.23 25.22 12.40
CA THR A 393 23.33 24.26 11.72
C THR A 393 22.53 24.80 10.55
N LYS A 394 23.03 25.88 9.94
CA LYS A 394 22.81 26.07 8.50
C LYS A 394 23.30 24.83 7.73
N GLU A 395 24.28 24.05 8.17
CA GLU A 395 24.76 22.93 7.36
C GLU A 395 23.69 21.87 6.99
N PHE A 396 22.80 21.53 7.92
CA PHE A 396 21.83 20.43 7.72
C PHE A 396 20.56 20.85 6.98
N VAL A 397 20.28 22.15 6.90
CA VAL A 397 19.10 22.65 6.19
C VAL A 397 19.42 22.77 4.69
N CYS A 398 18.58 22.20 3.84
CA CYS A 398 18.78 22.29 2.41
C CYS A 398 18.71 23.75 1.92
N ASN A 399 19.31 24.03 0.77
CA ASN A 399 19.36 25.39 0.23
C ASN A 399 17.98 25.98 -0.09
N ILE A 400 16.96 25.14 -0.32
CA ILE A 400 15.57 25.60 -0.50
C ILE A 400 15.03 26.15 0.82
N HIS A 401 15.06 25.34 1.89
CA HIS A 401 14.59 25.73 3.23
C HIS A 401 15.33 26.93 3.81
N LYS A 402 16.67 27.01 3.62
CA LYS A 402 17.48 28.19 4.01
C LYS A 402 16.99 29.49 3.37
N LYS A 403 16.58 29.43 2.11
CA LYS A 403 16.19 30.60 1.31
C LYS A 403 14.73 31.00 1.51
N THR A 404 13.91 30.11 2.04
CA THR A 404 12.50 30.38 2.33
C THR A 404 12.29 30.88 3.75
N GLY A 405 13.14 30.51 4.72
CA GLY A 405 12.86 30.77 6.14
C GLY A 405 11.58 30.07 6.61
N PHE A 406 11.25 28.94 5.97
CA PHE A 406 9.97 28.28 6.12
C PHE A 406 9.97 27.39 7.37
N GLU A 407 8.90 27.44 8.16
CA GLU A 407 8.83 26.82 9.49
C GLU A 407 8.70 25.29 9.49
N ASN A 408 8.37 24.65 8.35
CA ASN A 408 8.46 23.20 8.29
C ASN A 408 9.92 22.75 8.21
N LYS A 409 10.25 21.78 9.05
CA LYS A 409 11.61 21.26 9.22
C LYS A 409 12.05 20.50 7.97
N CYS A 410 13.23 20.84 7.45
CA CYS A 410 13.88 20.08 6.38
C CYS A 410 14.08 18.63 6.83
N VAL A 411 13.88 17.65 5.94
CA VAL A 411 14.02 16.22 6.30
C VAL A 411 15.39 15.89 6.91
N CYS A 412 16.46 16.57 6.48
CA CYS A 412 17.80 16.40 7.04
C CYS A 412 17.89 16.85 8.51
N GLU A 413 17.17 17.91 8.88
CA GLU A 413 17.10 18.43 10.25
C GLU A 413 16.27 17.50 11.14
N VAL A 414 15.15 16.99 10.62
CA VAL A 414 14.31 16.00 11.31
C VAL A 414 15.10 14.73 11.60
N LYS A 415 15.85 14.22 10.61
CA LYS A 415 16.76 13.09 10.77
C LYS A 415 17.72 13.33 11.94
N LYS A 416 18.47 14.45 11.89
CA LYS A 416 19.51 14.74 12.88
C LYS A 416 18.95 14.83 14.29
N ARG A 417 17.83 15.54 14.49
CA ARG A 417 17.15 15.56 15.78
C ARG A 417 16.79 14.15 16.25
N TYR A 418 16.15 13.37 15.39
CA TYR A 418 15.68 12.06 15.77
C TYR A 418 16.84 11.12 16.16
N LEU A 419 17.89 11.02 15.33
CA LEU A 419 19.04 10.16 15.62
C LEU A 419 19.78 10.57 16.89
N ARG A 420 20.02 11.88 17.11
CA ARG A 420 20.67 12.37 18.33
C ARG A 420 19.82 12.15 19.57
N GLY A 421 18.50 12.28 19.46
CA GLY A 421 17.57 11.93 20.53
C GLY A 421 17.65 10.46 20.91
N LEU A 422 17.71 9.56 19.92
CA LEU A 422 17.86 8.12 20.18
C LEU A 422 19.19 7.79 20.85
N GLU A 423 20.30 8.36 20.36
CA GLU A 423 21.61 8.18 20.98
C GLU A 423 21.63 8.62 22.45
N GLU A 424 21.01 9.78 22.75
CA GLU A 424 20.97 10.30 24.10
C GLU A 424 20.12 9.43 25.03
N LEU A 425 18.97 8.94 24.55
CA LEU A 425 18.16 7.97 25.30
C LEU A 425 18.92 6.67 25.56
N ALA A 426 19.65 6.15 24.57
CA ALA A 426 20.41 4.91 24.72
C ALA A 426 21.55 5.05 25.74
N ARG A 427 22.22 6.21 25.79
CA ARG A 427 23.34 6.46 26.70
C ARG A 427 22.90 6.84 28.11
N ASN A 428 21.70 7.37 28.28
CA ASN A 428 21.25 7.94 29.53
C ASN A 428 20.02 7.21 30.11
N ARG A 429 20.30 6.19 30.92
CA ARG A 429 19.27 5.37 31.57
C ARG A 429 18.25 6.18 32.37
N ALA A 430 18.70 7.23 33.06
CA ALA A 430 17.80 8.06 33.87
C ALA A 430 16.80 8.85 33.02
N LEU A 431 17.20 9.29 31.81
CA LEU A 431 16.28 9.91 30.86
C LEU A 431 15.25 8.91 30.35
N PHE A 432 15.66 7.67 30.07
CA PHE A 432 14.76 6.60 29.66
C PHE A 432 13.74 6.27 30.76
N ASP A 433 14.18 6.10 32.00
CA ASP A 433 13.28 5.79 33.13
C ASP A 433 12.29 6.95 33.38
N LYS A 434 12.73 8.21 33.23
CA LYS A 434 11.83 9.38 33.30
C LYS A 434 10.81 9.38 32.16
N LEU A 435 11.25 9.08 30.94
CA LEU A 435 10.38 9.00 29.78
C LEU A 435 9.28 7.94 29.98
N GLU A 436 9.61 6.80 30.58
CA GLU A 436 8.64 5.75 30.91
C GLU A 436 7.55 6.25 31.87
N ILE A 437 7.93 7.03 32.90
CA ILE A 437 6.99 7.66 33.84
C ILE A 437 6.10 8.70 33.13
N ASP A 438 6.70 9.59 32.34
CA ASP A 438 5.98 10.65 31.61
C ASP A 438 4.95 10.03 30.65
N MET A 439 5.33 8.96 29.95
CA MET A 439 4.47 8.26 29.00
C MET A 439 3.32 7.52 29.68
N LYS A 440 3.56 6.88 30.82
CA LYS A 440 2.51 6.24 31.61
C LYS A 440 1.48 7.26 32.10
N THR A 441 1.96 8.39 32.62
CA THR A 441 1.10 9.49 33.09
C THR A 441 0.21 10.03 31.97
N GLN A 442 0.79 10.34 30.80
CA GLN A 442 0.02 10.79 29.64
C GLN A 442 -0.98 9.75 29.15
N PHE A 443 -0.59 8.47 29.14
CA PHE A 443 -1.50 7.40 28.73
C PHE A 443 -2.73 7.32 29.64
N GLU A 444 -2.53 7.42 30.96
CA GLU A 444 -3.63 7.45 31.93
C GLU A 444 -4.52 8.69 31.79
N GLU A 445 -3.94 9.86 31.51
CA GLU A 445 -4.70 11.09 31.24
C GLU A 445 -5.59 10.96 30.01
N ILE A 446 -5.04 10.46 28.90
CA ILE A 446 -5.79 10.21 27.65
C ILE A 446 -6.93 9.20 27.88
N GLN A 447 -6.70 8.15 28.67
CA GLN A 447 -7.76 7.18 29.01
C GLN A 447 -8.87 7.84 29.82
N LYS A 448 -8.53 8.64 30.83
CA LYS A 448 -9.50 9.40 31.64
C LYS A 448 -10.33 10.37 30.80
N GLU A 449 -9.72 11.02 29.81
CA GLU A 449 -10.45 11.90 28.88
C GLU A 449 -11.39 11.12 27.96
N LYS A 450 -10.94 10.00 27.38
CA LYS A 450 -11.79 9.12 26.56
C LYS A 450 -12.96 8.53 27.33
N GLU A 451 -12.80 8.28 28.62
CA GLU A 451 -13.90 7.84 29.50
C GLU A 451 -14.90 8.95 29.79
N LYS A 452 -14.46 10.21 29.88
CA LYS A 452 -15.34 11.40 30.00
C LYS A 452 -16.09 11.71 28.72
N GLU A 453 -15.51 11.40 27.55
CA GLU A 453 -16.14 11.59 26.23
C GLU A 453 -17.06 10.45 25.82
N LYS A 454 -17.06 9.30 26.50
CA LYS A 454 -18.05 8.25 26.25
C LYS A 454 -19.45 8.79 26.61
N PRO A 455 -20.39 8.87 25.65
CA PRO A 455 -21.73 9.33 25.96
C PRO A 455 -22.34 8.39 26.98
N THR A 456 -22.78 8.96 28.11
CA THR A 456 -23.61 8.28 29.10
C THR A 456 -24.82 7.72 28.36
N LYS A 457 -24.86 6.40 28.13
CA LYS A 457 -26.07 5.74 27.65
C LYS A 457 -27.22 6.19 28.57
N PRO A 458 -28.33 6.72 28.04
CA PRO A 458 -29.46 7.02 28.89
C PRO A 458 -29.88 5.71 29.55
N LYS A 459 -29.85 5.68 30.89
CA LYS A 459 -30.45 4.62 31.68
C LYS A 459 -31.91 4.55 31.24
N SER A 460 -32.27 3.53 30.47
CA SER A 460 -33.66 3.20 30.24
C SER A 460 -34.27 2.88 31.59
N GLU A 461 -35.07 3.80 32.11
CA GLU A 461 -35.92 3.54 33.26
C GLU A 461 -36.79 2.32 32.92
N LEU A 462 -36.52 1.19 33.58
CA LEU A 462 -37.53 0.18 33.80
C LEU A 462 -38.64 0.83 34.63
N LYS A 463 -39.65 1.37 33.95
CA LYS A 463 -40.98 1.55 34.52
C LYS A 463 -41.89 0.50 33.92
N THR A 464 -42.04 -0.57 34.70
CA THR A 464 -43.23 -1.43 34.75
C THR A 464 -44.50 -0.62 34.54
N LYS A 465 -45.28 -0.95 33.51
CA LYS A 465 -46.75 -0.88 33.56
C LYS A 465 -47.37 -1.96 32.68
N LYS A 466 -48.18 -2.78 33.37
CA LYS A 466 -49.10 -3.80 32.87
C LYS A 466 -50.15 -3.22 31.91
N GLU A 467 -50.60 -4.10 31.01
CA GLU A 467 -51.94 -4.18 30.38
C GLU A 467 -52.41 -2.95 29.58
N SER A 468 -52.88 -3.06 28.34
CA SER A 468 -53.95 -3.95 27.87
C SER A 468 -53.96 -4.00 26.34
N GLN A 469 -54.31 -5.16 25.79
CA GLN A 469 -54.65 -5.32 24.38
C GLN A 469 -55.88 -4.48 24.00
N THR A 470 -55.87 -3.87 22.82
CA THR A 470 -57.07 -3.80 21.98
C THR A 470 -56.70 -3.72 20.51
N ILE A 471 -57.39 -4.57 19.75
CA ILE A 471 -57.28 -4.89 18.34
C ILE A 471 -58.18 -3.87 17.58
N LYS A 472 -57.77 -3.22 16.47
CA LYS A 472 -58.08 -3.53 15.03
C LYS A 472 -58.06 -2.20 14.19
N PRO A 473 -58.25 -2.20 12.84
CA PRO A 473 -57.31 -1.61 11.88
C PRO A 473 -57.93 -0.52 10.96
N LYS A 474 -57.14 0.09 10.05
CA LYS A 474 -57.50 0.35 8.63
C LYS A 474 -56.44 1.19 7.88
N THR A 475 -56.14 0.73 6.65
CA THR A 475 -55.95 1.46 5.36
C THR A 475 -55.84 2.99 5.40
N GLU A 476 -54.98 3.67 4.63
CA GLU A 476 -54.98 3.70 3.16
C GLU A 476 -53.79 4.52 2.57
N ARG A 477 -53.55 4.32 1.27
CA ARG A 477 -52.52 4.92 0.39
C ARG A 477 -52.52 6.46 0.32
N ARG A 478 -51.36 7.09 0.04
CA ARG A 478 -51.12 7.96 -1.15
C ARG A 478 -49.68 8.51 -1.26
N GLN A 479 -49.33 8.82 -2.52
CA GLN A 479 -48.05 9.13 -3.16
C GLN A 479 -47.35 10.46 -2.77
N PRO A 480 -46.07 10.64 -3.16
CA PRO A 480 -45.29 11.84 -2.86
C PRO A 480 -45.51 12.98 -3.87
N ARG A 481 -45.56 14.23 -3.37
CA ARG A 481 -45.61 15.47 -4.16
C ARG A 481 -44.20 16.04 -4.37
N ILE A 482 -43.90 16.35 -5.63
CA ILE A 482 -42.81 17.23 -6.10
C ILE A 482 -43.26 18.70 -5.95
N PRO A 483 -42.41 19.64 -5.54
CA PRO A 483 -42.64 21.06 -5.77
C PRO A 483 -41.85 21.58 -6.99
N LYS A 484 -42.57 22.16 -7.96
CA LYS A 484 -42.06 23.14 -8.92
C LYS A 484 -41.89 24.48 -8.21
N ARG A 485 -40.86 25.26 -8.57
CA ARG A 485 -40.87 26.72 -8.37
C ARG A 485 -40.32 27.44 -9.60
N GLU A 486 -41.03 28.51 -9.92
CA GLU A 486 -40.98 29.31 -11.13
C GLU A 486 -39.86 30.35 -11.12
N LYS A 487 -39.57 30.83 -12.33
CA LYS A 487 -38.70 31.94 -12.69
C LYS A 487 -39.33 33.28 -12.34
N THR A 488 -38.52 34.22 -11.88
CA THR A 488 -38.67 35.65 -12.18
C THR A 488 -37.32 36.19 -12.61
N GLY A 489 -37.29 36.87 -13.76
CA GLY A 489 -36.11 37.55 -14.30
C GLY A 489 -36.11 39.02 -13.92
N LEU A 490 -34.91 39.60 -13.89
CA LEU A 490 -34.69 41.04 -14.09
C LEU A 490 -33.30 41.27 -14.70
N GLN A 491 -33.24 42.29 -15.54
CA GLN A 491 -32.32 42.54 -16.66
C GLN A 491 -30.87 42.91 -16.30
N LEU A 492 -29.99 42.66 -17.28
CA LEU A 492 -28.62 43.17 -17.47
C LEU A 492 -28.58 44.68 -17.76
N PRO A 493 -27.38 45.33 -17.69
CA PRO A 493 -26.61 45.63 -18.92
C PRO A 493 -25.12 45.20 -18.81
N GLU A 494 -24.56 44.55 -19.84
CA GLU A 494 -23.62 45.10 -20.87
C GLU A 494 -22.32 45.68 -20.24
N ASP A 495 -21.10 45.26 -20.59
CA ASP A 495 -20.60 45.23 -21.96
C ASP A 495 -19.21 44.52 -22.13
N GLN A 496 -18.95 44.09 -23.36
CA GLN A 496 -17.65 43.97 -24.07
C GLN A 496 -16.72 42.73 -23.94
N GLN A 497 -16.84 41.89 -24.99
CA GLN A 497 -15.85 41.61 -26.05
C GLN A 497 -14.84 40.44 -25.97
N LYS A 498 -14.89 39.68 -27.09
CA LYS A 498 -13.81 39.01 -27.84
C LYS A 498 -13.49 37.53 -27.55
N VAL A 499 -14.16 36.67 -28.33
CA VAL A 499 -13.60 35.83 -29.41
C VAL A 499 -12.10 35.50 -29.30
N HIS A 500 -11.77 34.23 -29.07
CA HIS A 500 -11.08 33.39 -30.05
C HIS A 500 -11.18 31.91 -29.64
N ALA A 501 -11.88 31.14 -30.46
CA ALA A 501 -11.67 29.70 -30.57
C ALA A 501 -10.41 29.48 -31.41
N ILE A 502 -9.54 28.57 -30.96
CA ILE A 502 -8.55 27.91 -31.80
C ILE A 502 -8.66 26.42 -31.49
N ASP A 503 -9.17 25.70 -32.49
CA ASP A 503 -8.94 24.28 -32.71
C ASP A 503 -7.44 24.03 -32.82
N ASP A 504 -6.93 22.97 -32.21
CA ASP A 504 -5.79 22.26 -32.75
C ASP A 504 -6.06 20.75 -32.72
N THR A 505 -6.37 20.29 -33.92
CA THR A 505 -6.34 18.91 -34.37
C THR A 505 -4.88 18.43 -34.35
N TYR A 506 -4.60 17.24 -33.83
CA TYR A 506 -3.39 16.51 -34.21
C TYR A 506 -3.73 15.19 -34.87
N ILE A 507 -3.33 15.16 -36.13
CA ILE A 507 -3.46 14.11 -37.13
C ILE A 507 -2.50 12.96 -36.82
N THR A 508 -3.02 11.76 -37.04
CA THR A 508 -2.34 10.47 -37.19
C THR A 508 -1.36 10.43 -38.35
N GLN A 509 -0.16 9.86 -38.15
CA GLN A 509 0.58 9.21 -39.25
C GLN A 509 1.26 7.93 -38.78
N GLU A 510 0.75 6.80 -39.28
CA GLU A 510 1.52 5.59 -39.57
C GLU A 510 2.40 5.83 -40.80
N GLN A 511 3.60 5.27 -40.83
CA GLN A 511 4.13 4.61 -42.03
C GLN A 511 5.32 3.70 -41.69
N ALA A 512 5.33 2.53 -42.34
CA ALA A 512 6.30 1.46 -42.19
C ALA A 512 7.19 1.30 -43.44
N SER A 513 8.32 0.59 -43.24
CA SER A 513 9.15 -0.21 -44.18
C SER A 513 10.09 0.51 -45.18
N LYS A 514 11.43 0.34 -45.04
CA LYS A 514 12.40 -0.60 -45.70
C LYS A 514 13.25 0.16 -46.75
N ASP A 515 14.53 -0.05 -47.06
CA ASP A 515 15.57 -1.06 -46.82
C ASP A 515 16.98 -0.43 -47.07
N LYS A 516 18.01 -1.03 -46.45
CA LYS A 516 19.45 -1.22 -46.82
C LYS A 516 20.26 -0.12 -47.57
N GLU A 517 21.43 0.27 -47.02
CA GLU A 517 22.76 -0.31 -47.34
C GLU A 517 23.92 0.32 -46.53
N SER A 518 25.08 -0.35 -46.59
CA SER A 518 26.26 -0.34 -45.71
C SER A 518 27.05 0.96 -45.55
N THR A 519 27.75 1.11 -44.42
CA THR A 519 29.20 1.41 -44.41
C THR A 519 29.87 1.05 -43.08
N ASN A 520 31.09 0.51 -43.20
CA ASN A 520 32.03 0.11 -42.16
C ASN A 520 32.48 1.28 -41.26
N GLY A 521 32.63 1.01 -39.96
CA GLY A 521 33.33 1.91 -39.04
C GLY A 521 33.64 1.26 -37.69
N LYS A 522 34.89 0.79 -37.52
CA LYS A 522 35.48 0.29 -36.26
C LYS A 522 35.38 1.36 -35.16
N ILE A 523 34.75 1.08 -34.01
CA ILE A 523 35.01 1.80 -32.76
C ILE A 523 35.07 0.81 -31.57
N LYS A 524 36.07 1.07 -30.73
CA LYS A 524 36.64 0.27 -29.63
C LYS A 524 35.63 0.01 -28.49
N GLY A 525 35.64 -1.21 -27.96
CA GLY A 525 34.86 -1.59 -26.78
C GLY A 525 35.32 -0.91 -25.48
N PRO A 526 34.43 -0.73 -24.50
CA PRO A 526 34.80 -0.20 -23.20
C PRO A 526 35.48 -1.26 -22.32
N LYS A 527 36.51 -0.80 -21.61
CA LYS A 527 37.33 -1.56 -20.67
C LYS A 527 36.50 -2.02 -19.47
N LYS A 528 36.74 -3.27 -19.01
CA LYS A 528 36.25 -3.79 -17.73
C LYS A 528 36.71 -2.88 -16.56
N PRO A 529 35.87 -2.60 -15.55
CA PRO A 529 36.33 -2.00 -14.32
C PRO A 529 37.13 -3.04 -13.51
N VAL A 530 38.26 -2.58 -12.96
CA VAL A 530 39.12 -3.32 -12.04
C VAL A 530 38.53 -3.18 -10.64
N ILE A 531 38.20 -4.30 -10.01
CA ILE A 531 37.77 -4.36 -8.59
C ILE A 531 39.03 -4.31 -7.72
N PRO A 532 39.17 -3.35 -6.78
CA PRO A 532 40.26 -3.38 -5.80
C PRO A 532 39.97 -4.46 -4.75
N ARG A 533 40.91 -5.37 -4.53
CA ARG A 533 40.90 -6.31 -3.40
C ARG A 533 41.15 -5.53 -2.10
N ARG A 534 40.17 -5.52 -1.19
CA ARG A 534 40.41 -5.14 0.22
C ARG A 534 41.35 -6.16 0.85
N LYS A 535 42.47 -5.67 1.40
CA LYS A 535 43.34 -6.44 2.29
C LYS A 535 42.65 -6.54 3.65
N VAL A 536 42.51 -7.76 4.13
CA VAL A 536 42.18 -8.06 5.53
C VAL A 536 43.49 -7.94 6.31
N ASN A 537 43.50 -7.13 7.36
CA ASN A 537 44.42 -7.23 8.49
C ASN A 537 43.57 -7.32 9.75
#